data_AF-A0AB39W6T2-F1
#
_entry.id   AF-A0AB39W6T2-F1
#
_cell.length_a   1.000
_cell.length_b   1.000
_cell.length_c   1.000
_cell.angle_alpha   90.00
_cell.angle_beta   90.00
_cell.angle_gamma   90.00
#
_symmetry.space_group_name_H-M   'P 1'
#
loop_
_entity.id
_entity.type
_entity.pdbx_description
1 polymer ?
#
loop_
_entity_poly.entity_id
_entity_poly.type
_entity_poly.pdbx_seq_one_letter_code
_entity_poly.pdbx_strand_id
1 'polypeptide(L)' 'MARPLKELKGFEMIELQPNETKTVTFVINQNTIQYYTANSKWEAEVGDFKIFIGGNSATTLESNFQYTN' A
#
# COMPACT_ATOMS: atom_id res chain seq x y z
N MET A 1 -18.49 2.25 -8.92
CA MET A 1 -17.96 3.20 -7.91
C MET A 1 -16.51 3.51 -8.28
N ALA A 2 -16.06 4.75 -8.12
CA ALA A 2 -14.66 5.12 -8.39
C ALA A 2 -13.80 4.88 -7.15
N ARG A 3 -12.64 4.23 -7.31
CA ARG A 3 -11.66 4.06 -6.23
C ARG A 3 -10.87 5.36 -6.03
N PRO A 4 -10.43 5.68 -4.81
CA PRO A 4 -9.51 6.79 -4.59
C PRO A 4 -8.18 6.56 -5.32
N LEU A 5 -7.49 7.64 -5.66
CA LEU A 5 -6.20 7.58 -6.36
C LEU A 5 -5.12 6.88 -5.52
N LYS A 6 -5.13 7.07 -4.20
CA LYS A 6 -4.21 6.46 -3.23
C LYS A 6 -4.98 6.13 -1.93
N GLU A 7 -4.64 5.02 -1.29
CA GLU A 7 -5.17 4.62 0.02
C GLU A 7 -4.00 4.26 0.95
N LEU A 8 -4.02 4.73 2.20
CA LEU A 8 -3.03 4.33 3.20
C LEU A 8 -3.30 2.88 3.62
N LYS A 9 -2.32 1.98 3.39
CA LYS A 9 -2.42 0.56 3.76
C LYS A 9 -1.53 0.15 4.94
N GLY A 10 -0.55 0.97 5.31
CA GLY A 10 0.34 0.71 6.44
C GLY A 10 1.17 1.95 6.78
N PHE A 11 1.56 2.07 8.04
CA PHE A 11 2.49 3.09 8.51
C PHE A 11 3.30 2.53 9.68
N GLU A 12 4.52 3.04 9.84
CA GLU A 12 5.36 2.74 11.00
C GLU A 12 6.00 4.05 11.48
N MET A 13 5.86 4.34 12.77
CA MET A 13 6.54 5.48 13.38
C MET A 13 7.90 5.02 13.88
N ILE A 14 8.96 5.59 13.31
CA ILE A 14 10.34 5.23 13.65
C ILE A 14 11.04 6.40 14.33
N GLU A 15 11.78 6.11 15.38
CA GLU A 15 12.77 7.01 15.97
C GLU A 15 14.15 6.64 15.44
N LEU A 16 14.97 7.65 15.11
CA LEU A 16 16.33 7.48 14.63
C LEU A 16 17.28 8.36 15.43
N GLN A 17 18.40 7.81 15.86
CA GLN A 17 19.53 8.58 16.36
C GLN A 17 20.28 9.25 15.20
N PRO A 18 21.10 10.30 15.46
CA PRO A 18 21.94 10.90 14.43
C PRO A 18 22.78 9.84 13.70
N ASN A 19 22.67 9.80 12.37
CA ASN A 19 23.33 8.83 11.48
C ASN A 19 22.83 7.37 11.58
N GLU A 20 21.75 7.10 12.29
CA GLU A 20 21.12 5.79 12.29
C GLU A 20 20.35 5.53 10.98
N THR A 21 20.37 4.30 10.51
CA THR A 21 19.56 3.83 9.38
C THR A 21 18.74 2.62 9.81
N LYS A 22 17.44 2.65 9.54
CA LYS A 22 16.53 1.53 9.76
C LYS A 22 15.91 1.06 8.45
N THR A 23 15.76 -0.25 8.30
CA THR A 23 14.99 -0.86 7.21
C THR A 23 13.58 -1.16 7.71
N VAL A 24 12.59 -0.50 7.13
CA VAL A 24 11.17 -0.74 7.42
C VAL A 24 10.61 -1.69 6.36
N THR A 25 9.88 -2.72 6.76
CA THR A 25 9.32 -3.74 5.86
C THR A 25 7.81 -3.78 5.99
N PHE A 26 7.09 -3.58 4.88
CA PHE A 26 5.66 -3.80 4.79
C PHE A 26 5.37 -5.04 3.95
N VAL A 27 4.50 -5.92 4.45
CA VAL A 27 4.06 -7.11 3.72
C VAL A 27 2.75 -6.80 3.01
N ILE A 28 2.73 -7.02 1.70
CA ILE A 28 1.52 -6.91 0.88
C ILE A 28 0.95 -8.32 0.68
N ASN A 29 -0.31 -8.49 1.07
CA ASN A 29 -1.08 -9.71 0.85
C ASN A 29 -2.49 -9.35 0.33
N GLN A 30 -3.32 -10.37 0.09
CA GLN A 30 -4.69 -10.18 -0.39
C GLN A 30 -5.50 -9.22 0.51
N ASN A 31 -5.35 -9.30 1.83
CA ASN A 31 -6.07 -8.42 2.75
C ASN A 31 -5.64 -6.94 2.65
N THR A 32 -4.40 -6.69 2.21
CA THR A 32 -3.89 -5.33 1.97
C THR A 32 -4.55 -4.67 0.77
N ILE A 33 -4.84 -5.46 -0.27
CA ILE A 33 -5.32 -4.94 -1.57
C ILE A 33 -6.82 -5.16 -1.81
N GLN A 34 -7.49 -5.97 -0.98
CA GLN A 34 -8.92 -6.18 -1.09
C GLN A 34 -9.71 -4.90 -0.79
N TYR A 35 -10.89 -4.83 -1.37
CA TYR A 35 -11.85 -3.77 -1.14
C TYR A 35 -13.26 -4.37 -1.08
N TYR A 36 -14.21 -3.60 -0.54
CA TYR A 36 -15.59 -4.05 -0.44
C TYR A 36 -16.31 -3.81 -1.76
N THR A 37 -16.74 -4.89 -2.41
CA THR A 37 -17.32 -4.85 -3.75
C THR A 37 -18.83 -4.63 -3.72
N ALA A 38 -19.42 -4.34 -4.87
CA ALA A 38 -20.87 -4.24 -5.02
C ALA A 38 -21.61 -5.55 -4.67
N ASN A 39 -20.90 -6.68 -4.64
CA ASN A 39 -21.42 -7.98 -4.24
C ASN A 39 -21.50 -8.17 -2.71
N SER A 40 -21.22 -7.12 -1.94
CA SER A 40 -21.18 -7.15 -0.48
C SER A 40 -20.14 -8.13 0.08
N LYS A 41 -18.97 -8.21 -0.57
CA LYS A 41 -17.86 -9.09 -0.20
C LYS A 41 -16.53 -8.34 -0.23
N TRP A 42 -15.59 -8.79 0.60
CA TRP A 42 -14.20 -8.37 0.51
C TRP A 42 -13.48 -9.20 -0.54
N GLU A 43 -13.02 -8.54 -1.60
CA GLU A 43 -12.39 -9.21 -2.74
C GLU A 43 -11.17 -8.39 -3.20
N ALA A 44 -10.12 -9.09 -3.63
CA ALA A 44 -8.96 -8.49 -4.28
C ALA A 44 -9.04 -8.77 -5.78
N GLU A 45 -9.05 -7.71 -6.58
CA GLU A 45 -9.05 -7.84 -8.03
C GLU A 45 -7.65 -8.12 -8.56
N VAL A 46 -7.55 -9.12 -9.43
CA VAL A 46 -6.38 -9.36 -10.28
C VAL A 46 -6.11 -8.12 -11.12
N GLY A 47 -4.85 -7.72 -11.22
CA GLY A 47 -4.44 -6.57 -12.00
C GLY A 47 -3.21 -5.84 -11.48
N ASP A 48 -2.96 -4.67 -12.04
CA ASP A 48 -1.80 -3.85 -11.72
C ASP A 48 -2.08 -2.95 -10.52
N PHE A 49 -1.12 -2.92 -9.59
CA PHE A 49 -1.15 -2.08 -8.41
C PHE A 49 0.07 -1.16 -8.38
N LYS A 50 -0.18 0.10 -8.00
CA LYS A 50 0.87 1.07 -7.66
C LYS A 50 1.06 1.10 -6.15
N ILE A 51 2.30 0.98 -5.70
CA ILE A 51 2.72 1.18 -4.31
C ILE A 51 3.37 2.55 -4.21
N PHE A 52 3.00 3.32 -3.19
CA PHE A 52 3.64 4.59 -2.85
C PHE A 52 4.27 4.48 -1.46
N ILE A 53 5.51 4.92 -1.29
CA ILE A 53 6.23 4.93 0.00
C ILE A 53 6.76 6.33 0.26
N GLY A 54 6.61 6.85 1.48
CA GLY A 54 7.14 8.16 1.85
C GLY A 54 6.59 8.69 3.17
N GLY A 55 7.11 9.82 3.62
CA GLY A 55 6.72 10.44 4.90
C GLY A 55 5.38 11.20 4.87
N ASN A 56 4.74 11.34 3.71
CA ASN A 56 3.41 11.96 3.57
C ASN A 56 2.71 11.51 2.27
N SER A 57 1.43 11.89 2.11
CA SER A 57 0.58 11.49 0.97
C SER A 57 0.97 12.12 -0.38
N ALA A 58 1.77 13.18 -0.38
CA ALA A 58 2.28 13.84 -1.59
C ALA A 58 3.53 13.14 -2.17
N THR A 59 3.99 12.04 -1.57
CA THR A 59 5.13 11.27 -2.08
C THR A 59 4.95 10.82 -3.54
N THR A 60 6.07 10.83 -4.26
CA THR A 60 6.20 10.41 -5.66
C THR A 60 7.02 9.14 -5.81
N LEU A 61 7.65 8.65 -4.74
CA LEU A 61 8.35 7.37 -4.77
C LEU A 61 7.31 6.26 -4.92
N GLU A 62 7.30 5.65 -6.11
CA GLU A 62 6.37 4.60 -6.47
C GLU A 62 7.07 3.36 -7.02
N SER A 63 6.38 2.23 -6.89
CA SER A 63 6.73 0.97 -7.55
C SER A 63 5.44 0.28 -8.02
N ASN A 64 5.55 -0.70 -8.91
CA ASN A 64 4.40 -1.39 -9.48
C ASN A 64 4.55 -2.90 -9.27
N PHE A 65 3.43 -3.59 -9.07
CA PHE A 65 3.36 -5.04 -9.12
C PHE A 65 2.03 -5.48 -9.71
N GLN A 66 2.00 -6.71 -10.23
CA GLN A 66 0.79 -7.35 -10.70
C GLN A 66 0.32 -8.37 -9.67
N TYR A 67 -0.93 -8.29 -9.27
CA TYR A 67 -1.58 -9.33 -8.47
C TYR A 67 -2.25 -10.32 -9.40
N THR A 68 -1.87 -11.58 -9.30
CA THR A 68 -2.48 -12.72 -9.99
C THR A 68 -2.90 -13.75 -8.94
N ASN A 69 -4.05 -14.40 -9.15
CA ASN A 69 -4.48 -15.54 -8.33
C ASN A 69 -3.65 -16.80 -8.60
#